data_AF-A0A967WLV6-F1
#
_entry.id   AF-A0A967WLV6-F1
#
_cell.length_a   1.000
_cell.length_b   1.000
_cell.length_c   1.000
_cell.angle_alpha   90.00
_cell.angle_beta   90.00
_cell.angle_gamma   90.00
#
_symmetry.space_group_name_H-M   'P 1'
#
loop_
_entity.id
_entity.type
_entity.pdbx_description
1 polymer ?
#
loop_
_entity_poly.entity_id
_entity_poly.type
_entity_poly.pdbx_seq_one_letter_code
_entity_poly.pdbx_strand_id
1 'polypeptide(L)'
;MGSLAMMAEALGMEVEGAMWRRRAAAIVRRMIEVFWDEEAGLFRALHDSQPVPVVTPFNLYPLWTGQLPDQIRDRLIAHLTDPDQFWGEYAIPSVARNDPHYAAETMWRGPVWVNINYIFVEALRQVGEFDLASTLREKTLHLIMDQPGIYEYYHAETGEPPPTAAEAFGWTAAVFIDLAIQASREEEVQSSGESNDGDR
;
A
#
# COMPACT_ATOMS: atom_id res chain seq x y z
N MET A 1 -6.42 -8.42 -12.57
CA MET A 1 -7.37 -8.58 -13.70
C MET A 1 -8.31 -7.40 -13.90
N GLY A 2 -8.56 -6.55 -12.89
CA GLY A 2 -9.36 -5.32 -13.07
C GLY A 2 -8.78 -4.39 -14.15
N SER A 3 -7.47 -4.17 -14.17
CA SER A 3 -6.81 -3.34 -15.18
C SER A 3 -7.01 -3.86 -16.62
N LEU A 4 -7.01 -5.19 -16.82
CA LEU A 4 -7.30 -5.77 -18.15
C LEU A 4 -8.75 -5.52 -18.57
N ALA A 5 -9.70 -5.49 -17.64
CA ALA A 5 -11.07 -5.12 -17.94
C ALA A 5 -11.15 -3.67 -18.40
N MET A 6 -10.53 -2.75 -17.66
CA MET A 6 -10.49 -1.33 -18.01
C MET A 6 -9.85 -1.09 -19.38
N MET A 7 -8.75 -1.79 -19.69
CA MET A 7 -8.09 -1.70 -20.99
C MET A 7 -9.00 -2.22 -22.11
N ALA A 8 -9.67 -3.37 -21.91
CA ALA A 8 -10.57 -3.92 -22.92
C ALA A 8 -11.75 -2.99 -23.20
N GLU A 9 -12.36 -2.41 -22.16
CA GLU A 9 -13.47 -1.45 -22.30
C GLU A 9 -13.02 -0.17 -23.01
N ALA A 10 -11.84 0.36 -22.68
CA ALA A 10 -11.26 1.52 -23.37
C ALA A 10 -11.01 1.25 -24.87
N LEU A 11 -10.84 -0.01 -25.26
CA LEU A 11 -10.69 -0.45 -26.65
C LEU A 11 -12.03 -0.83 -27.32
N GLY A 12 -13.16 -0.66 -26.64
CA GLY A 12 -14.49 -1.05 -27.13
C GLY A 12 -14.75 -2.56 -27.13
N MET A 13 -13.91 -3.34 -26.43
CA MET A 13 -14.01 -4.80 -26.30
C MET A 13 -14.89 -5.18 -25.10
N GLU A 14 -16.17 -4.82 -25.16
CA GLU A 14 -17.11 -4.92 -24.03
C GLU A 14 -17.31 -6.34 -23.48
N VAL A 15 -17.32 -7.35 -24.36
CA VAL A 15 -17.51 -8.75 -23.97
C VAL A 15 -16.31 -9.24 -23.15
N GLU A 16 -15.10 -8.91 -23.59
CA GLU A 16 -13.85 -9.21 -22.91
C GLU A 16 -13.72 -8.42 -21.61
N GLY A 17 -14.10 -7.14 -21.61
CA GLY A 17 -14.18 -6.30 -20.41
C GLY A 17 -15.02 -6.96 -19.33
N ALA A 18 -16.27 -7.31 -19.66
CA ALA A 18 -17.17 -8.01 -18.75
C ALA A 18 -16.63 -9.39 -18.30
N MET A 19 -15.97 -10.14 -19.19
CA MET A 19 -15.31 -11.39 -18.84
C MET A 19 -14.20 -11.18 -17.81
N TRP A 20 -13.34 -10.17 -18.00
CA TRP A 20 -12.25 -9.86 -17.08
C TRP A 20 -12.75 -9.38 -15.71
N ARG A 21 -13.83 -8.59 -15.66
CA ARG A 21 -14.48 -8.22 -14.39
C ARG A 21 -15.00 -9.45 -13.65
N ARG A 22 -15.70 -10.36 -14.34
CA ARG A 22 -16.19 -11.61 -13.72
C ARG A 22 -15.05 -12.44 -13.16
N ARG A 23 -13.93 -12.56 -13.88
CA ARG A 23 -12.74 -13.30 -13.41
C ARG A 23 -12.08 -12.62 -12.22
N ALA A 24 -11.95 -11.29 -12.23
CA ALA A 24 -11.41 -10.54 -11.09
C ALA A 24 -12.24 -10.81 -9.82
N ALA A 25 -13.56 -10.68 -9.91
CA ALA A 25 -14.45 -10.93 -8.77
C ALA A 25 -14.40 -12.39 -8.29
N ALA A 26 -14.25 -13.36 -9.19
CA ALA A 26 -14.11 -14.77 -8.84
C ALA A 26 -12.80 -15.06 -8.07
N ILE A 27 -11.68 -14.44 -8.47
CA ILE A 27 -10.41 -14.57 -7.77
C ILE A 27 -10.49 -13.96 -6.37
N VAL A 28 -11.12 -12.78 -6.23
CA VAL A 28 -11.30 -12.14 -4.91
C VAL A 28 -12.12 -13.03 -3.97
N ARG A 29 -13.24 -13.58 -4.44
CA ARG A 29 -14.03 -14.53 -3.65
C ARG A 29 -13.21 -15.74 -3.20
N ARG A 30 -12.44 -16.34 -4.12
CA ARG A 30 -11.63 -17.51 -3.79
C ARG A 30 -10.50 -17.17 -2.81
N MET A 31 -9.91 -15.99 -2.93
CA MET A 31 -8.88 -15.50 -2.02
C MET A 31 -9.43 -15.34 -0.60
N ILE A 32 -10.64 -14.79 -0.45
CA ILE A 32 -11.33 -14.72 0.85
C ILE A 32 -11.58 -16.13 1.39
N GLU A 33 -12.16 -17.03 0.61
CA GLU A 33 -12.45 -18.40 1.06
C GLU A 33 -11.22 -19.20 1.52
N VAL A 34 -10.04 -18.97 0.92
CA VAL A 34 -8.85 -19.81 1.13
C VAL A 34 -7.86 -19.20 2.11
N PHE A 35 -7.71 -17.88 2.10
CA PHE A 35 -6.61 -17.22 2.81
C PHE A 35 -7.09 -16.34 3.96
N TRP A 36 -8.37 -15.96 4.01
CA TRP A 36 -8.88 -15.14 5.11
C TRP A 36 -8.93 -15.94 6.41
N ASP A 37 -8.29 -15.40 7.44
CA ASP A 37 -8.35 -15.90 8.81
C ASP A 37 -9.23 -14.96 9.63
N GLU A 38 -10.43 -15.43 9.98
CA GLU A 38 -11.43 -14.62 10.71
C GLU A 38 -10.98 -14.32 12.14
N GLU A 39 -10.19 -15.19 12.78
CA GLU A 39 -9.71 -14.93 14.13
C GLU A 39 -8.63 -13.86 14.08
N ALA A 40 -7.63 -14.05 13.22
CA ALA A 40 -6.52 -13.12 13.07
C ALA A 40 -6.89 -11.79 12.40
N GLY A 41 -7.93 -11.76 11.55
CA GLY A 41 -8.33 -10.57 10.80
C GLY A 41 -7.41 -10.25 9.62
N LEU A 42 -6.76 -11.26 9.04
CA LEU A 42 -5.69 -11.11 8.06
C LEU A 42 -5.80 -12.17 6.96
N PHE A 43 -5.22 -11.90 5.79
CA PHE A 43 -5.02 -12.95 4.78
C PHE A 43 -3.70 -13.66 5.02
N ARG A 44 -3.72 -14.95 5.33
CA ARG A 44 -2.53 -15.74 5.65
C ARG A 44 -1.89 -16.30 4.37
N ALA A 45 -0.60 -16.02 4.19
CA ALA A 45 0.20 -16.77 3.23
C ALA A 45 0.34 -18.23 3.69
N LEU A 46 0.27 -19.16 2.73
CA LEU A 46 0.38 -20.59 3.01
C LEU A 46 1.68 -21.15 2.41
N HIS A 47 2.38 -21.97 3.18
CA HIS A 47 3.46 -22.84 2.71
C HIS A 47 3.07 -24.27 3.05
N ASP A 48 3.03 -25.16 2.07
CA ASP A 48 2.56 -26.55 2.22
C ASP A 48 1.19 -26.65 2.95
N SER A 49 0.26 -25.77 2.56
CA SER A 49 -1.08 -25.64 3.15
C SER A 49 -1.10 -25.25 4.64
N GLN A 50 0.02 -24.82 5.20
CA GLN A 50 0.12 -24.30 6.56
C GLN A 50 0.32 -22.78 6.55
N PRO A 51 -0.32 -22.03 7.45
CA PRO A 51 -0.08 -20.60 7.58
C PRO A 51 1.40 -20.31 7.91
N VAL A 52 2.00 -19.38 7.17
CA VAL A 52 3.32 -18.85 7.52
C VAL A 52 3.16 -18.02 8.82
N PRO A 53 3.94 -18.28 9.88
CA PRO A 53 3.77 -17.65 11.19
C PRO A 53 4.50 -16.30 11.29
N VAL A 54 4.36 -15.45 10.27
CA VAL A 54 4.94 -14.10 10.24
C VAL A 54 3.90 -13.13 9.69
N VAL A 55 3.75 -11.98 10.34
CA VAL A 55 2.84 -10.92 9.90
C VAL A 55 3.62 -9.85 9.14
N THR A 56 3.22 -9.62 7.91
CA THR A 56 3.85 -8.71 6.95
C THR A 56 2.78 -7.85 6.27
N PRO A 57 3.15 -6.74 5.62
CA PRO A 57 2.19 -5.95 4.86
C PRO A 57 1.51 -6.75 3.75
N PHE A 58 2.13 -7.83 3.26
CA PHE A 58 1.56 -8.72 2.25
C PHE A 58 0.26 -9.39 2.71
N ASN A 59 0.05 -9.54 4.02
CA ASN A 59 -1.21 -10.03 4.58
C ASN A 59 -2.38 -9.04 4.36
N LEU A 60 -2.08 -7.78 4.06
CA LEU A 60 -3.05 -6.70 3.84
C LEU A 60 -3.21 -6.33 2.36
N TYR A 61 -2.36 -6.84 1.46
CA TYR A 61 -2.40 -6.57 0.01
C TYR A 61 -3.77 -6.74 -0.66
N PRO A 62 -4.62 -7.71 -0.23
CA PRO A 62 -5.99 -7.83 -0.72
C PRO A 62 -6.82 -6.54 -0.67
N LEU A 63 -6.47 -5.58 0.22
CA LEU A 63 -7.10 -4.27 0.28
C LEU A 63 -7.10 -3.56 -1.09
N TRP A 64 -6.00 -3.69 -1.85
CA TRP A 64 -5.85 -3.03 -3.16
C TRP A 64 -6.84 -3.54 -4.22
N THR A 65 -7.51 -4.67 -3.97
CA THR A 65 -8.52 -5.18 -4.91
C THR A 65 -9.77 -4.31 -5.01
N GLY A 66 -10.03 -3.46 -4.01
CA GLY A 66 -11.22 -2.59 -3.94
C GLY A 66 -12.55 -3.36 -3.88
N GLN A 67 -12.52 -4.66 -3.62
CA GLN A 67 -13.67 -5.57 -3.77
C GLN A 67 -13.95 -6.42 -2.52
N LEU A 68 -13.27 -6.10 -1.41
CA LEU A 68 -13.48 -6.80 -0.15
C LEU A 68 -14.79 -6.33 0.52
N PRO A 69 -15.50 -7.21 1.23
CA PRO A 69 -16.57 -6.79 2.15
C PRO A 69 -16.06 -5.77 3.16
N ASP A 70 -16.91 -4.80 3.54
CA ASP A 70 -16.55 -3.71 4.46
C ASP A 70 -15.92 -4.22 5.76
N GLN A 71 -16.49 -5.26 6.39
CA GLN A 71 -15.94 -5.85 7.62
C GLN A 71 -14.50 -6.35 7.45
N ILE A 72 -14.15 -6.94 6.30
CA ILE A 72 -12.79 -7.42 6.03
C ILE A 72 -11.88 -6.21 5.76
N ARG A 73 -12.33 -5.26 4.94
CA ARG A 73 -11.60 -4.01 4.64
C ARG A 73 -11.24 -3.29 5.94
N ASP A 74 -12.21 -3.09 6.82
CA ASP A 74 -12.04 -2.31 8.05
C ASP A 74 -11.06 -3.00 9.01
N ARG A 75 -11.06 -4.35 9.07
CA ARG A 75 -10.06 -5.11 9.83
C ARG A 75 -8.66 -4.95 9.24
N LEU A 76 -8.50 -5.00 7.92
CA LEU A 76 -7.20 -4.77 7.28
C LEU A 76 -6.68 -3.34 7.52
N ILE A 77 -7.56 -2.33 7.47
CA ILE A 77 -7.21 -0.94 7.78
C ILE A 77 -6.81 -0.80 9.25
N ALA A 78 -7.49 -1.49 10.16
CA ALA A 78 -7.12 -1.49 11.58
C ALA A 78 -5.73 -2.08 11.81
N HIS A 79 -5.36 -3.18 11.12
CA HIS A 79 -3.98 -3.68 11.15
C HIS A 79 -2.98 -2.69 10.54
N LEU A 80 -3.31 -2.10 9.39
CA LEU A 80 -2.45 -1.14 8.71
C LEU A 80 -2.15 0.09 9.58
N THR A 81 -3.15 0.59 10.29
CA THR A 81 -3.07 1.82 11.09
C THR A 81 -2.64 1.58 12.54
N ASP A 82 -2.38 0.33 12.93
CA ASP A 82 -1.85 -0.02 14.24
C ASP A 82 -0.36 0.39 14.33
N PRO A 83 0.02 1.30 15.25
CA PRO A 83 1.41 1.72 15.45
C PRO A 83 2.35 0.57 15.87
N ASP A 84 1.83 -0.42 16.61
CA ASP A 84 2.59 -1.58 17.06
C ASP A 84 2.80 -2.60 15.95
N GLN A 85 2.16 -2.41 14.79
CA GLN A 85 2.33 -3.26 13.61
C GLN A 85 2.97 -2.48 12.48
N PHE A 86 2.21 -1.62 11.80
CA PHE A 86 2.61 -1.04 10.52
C PHE A 86 2.66 0.49 10.50
N TRP A 87 1.96 1.19 11.40
CA TRP A 87 1.78 2.64 11.29
C TRP A 87 2.76 3.49 12.11
N GLY A 88 4.03 3.49 11.72
CA GLY A 88 5.08 4.31 12.35
C GLY A 88 5.28 5.70 11.72
N GLU A 89 6.36 6.38 12.14
CA GLU A 89 6.75 7.69 11.58
C GLU A 89 6.97 7.61 10.08
N TYR A 90 7.83 6.69 9.65
CA TYR A 90 8.15 6.38 8.24
C TYR A 90 7.24 5.29 7.64
N ALA A 91 6.15 4.98 8.34
CA ALA A 91 5.13 3.99 8.00
C ALA A 91 5.64 2.54 7.87
N ILE A 92 5.30 1.87 6.76
CA ILE A 92 5.03 0.42 6.72
C ILE A 92 6.33 -0.41 6.66
N PRO A 93 6.75 -1.05 7.77
CA PRO A 93 7.87 -1.97 7.77
C PRO A 93 7.54 -3.24 6.99
N SER A 94 8.55 -3.92 6.45
CA SER A 94 8.38 -5.18 5.71
C SER A 94 7.89 -6.37 6.56
N VAL A 95 7.98 -6.25 7.89
CA VAL A 95 7.43 -7.18 8.90
C VAL A 95 6.81 -6.33 10.01
N ALA A 96 5.69 -6.76 10.60
CA ALA A 96 5.05 -6.02 11.69
C ALA A 96 6.00 -5.81 12.87
N ARG A 97 6.00 -4.61 13.47
CA ARG A 97 6.94 -4.25 14.56
C ARG A 97 6.85 -5.18 15.78
N ASN A 98 5.65 -5.66 16.08
CA ASN A 98 5.39 -6.61 17.16
C ASN A 98 5.69 -8.08 16.83
N ASP A 99 6.13 -8.40 15.60
CA ASP A 99 6.50 -9.77 15.23
C ASP A 99 7.89 -10.11 15.79
N PRO A 100 8.09 -11.31 16.39
CA PRO A 100 9.39 -11.74 16.89
C PRO A 100 10.52 -11.77 15.85
N HIS A 101 10.18 -11.79 14.55
CA HIS A 101 11.15 -11.78 13.45
C HIS A 101 11.48 -10.38 12.93
N TYR A 102 10.90 -9.34 13.51
CA TYR A 102 11.20 -7.96 13.15
C TYR A 102 12.68 -7.63 13.43
N ALA A 103 13.37 -7.13 12.42
CA ALA A 103 14.77 -6.75 12.43
C ALA A 103 14.96 -5.51 11.53
N ALA A 104 15.01 -4.33 12.15
CA ALA A 104 14.94 -3.04 11.48
C ALA A 104 16.07 -2.73 10.48
N GLU A 105 17.21 -3.43 10.57
CA GLU A 105 18.34 -3.29 9.62
C GLU A 105 18.39 -4.42 8.57
N THR A 106 17.54 -5.45 8.70
CA THR A 106 17.62 -6.64 7.84
C THR A 106 16.59 -6.55 6.72
N MET A 107 17.00 -6.05 5.54
CA MET A 107 16.27 -6.08 4.25
C MET A 107 14.72 -6.26 4.34
N TRP A 108 14.19 -7.46 4.11
CA TRP A 108 12.74 -7.78 4.11
C TRP A 108 12.20 -8.23 5.46
N ARG A 109 12.88 -7.89 6.56
CA ARG A 109 12.52 -8.28 7.93
C ARG A 109 12.19 -7.09 8.84
N GLY A 110 12.08 -5.88 8.33
CA GLY A 110 11.86 -4.70 9.18
C GLY A 110 11.94 -3.38 8.44
N PRO A 111 12.97 -3.12 7.60
CA PRO A 111 13.05 -1.89 6.82
C PRO A 111 11.77 -1.56 6.05
N VAL A 112 11.56 -0.26 5.84
CA VAL A 112 10.52 0.30 4.98
C VAL A 112 11.00 0.26 3.53
N TRP A 113 10.11 -0.23 2.67
CA TRP A 113 10.30 -0.28 1.23
C TRP A 113 9.30 0.68 0.59
N VAL A 114 9.79 1.70 -0.11
CA VAL A 114 8.97 2.80 -0.62
C VAL A 114 7.88 2.31 -1.59
N ASN A 115 8.14 1.25 -2.35
CA ASN A 115 7.14 0.62 -3.21
C ASN A 115 6.00 -0.05 -2.42
N ILE A 116 6.24 -0.50 -1.20
CA ILE A 116 5.18 -1.04 -0.32
C ILE A 116 4.28 0.09 0.13
N ASN A 117 4.85 1.20 0.62
CA ASN A 117 4.07 2.40 0.95
C ASN A 117 3.23 2.86 -0.27
N TYR A 118 3.83 2.92 -1.46
CA TYR A 118 3.12 3.26 -2.69
C TYR A 118 1.91 2.37 -2.96
N ILE A 119 2.08 1.05 -2.88
CA ILE A 119 0.97 0.10 -3.07
C ILE A 119 -0.17 0.40 -2.08
N PHE A 120 0.15 0.75 -0.83
CA PHE A 120 -0.88 1.10 0.16
C PHE A 120 -1.48 2.48 -0.06
N VAL A 121 -0.74 3.47 -0.55
CA VAL A 121 -1.32 4.74 -1.01
C VAL A 121 -2.39 4.46 -2.06
N GLU A 122 -2.06 3.69 -3.09
CA GLU A 122 -3.02 3.33 -4.15
C GLU A 122 -4.17 2.47 -3.63
N ALA A 123 -3.90 1.52 -2.72
CA ALA A 123 -4.93 0.68 -2.10
C ALA A 123 -5.94 1.50 -1.30
N LEU A 124 -5.45 2.43 -0.48
CA LEU A 124 -6.29 3.31 0.34
C LEU A 124 -7.17 4.21 -0.53
N ARG A 125 -6.60 4.82 -1.59
CA ARG A 125 -7.39 5.58 -2.59
C ARG A 125 -8.45 4.70 -3.25
N GLN A 126 -8.09 3.48 -3.62
CA GLN A 126 -8.99 2.53 -4.28
C GLN A 126 -10.19 2.13 -3.42
N VAL A 127 -10.05 2.16 -2.08
CA VAL A 127 -11.14 1.87 -1.13
C VAL A 127 -11.80 3.11 -0.54
N GLY A 128 -11.40 4.32 -0.95
CA GLY A 128 -12.00 5.58 -0.53
C GLY A 128 -11.40 6.22 0.73
N GLU A 129 -10.30 5.69 1.25
CA GLU A 129 -9.58 6.20 2.42
C GLU A 129 -8.57 7.30 2.02
N PHE A 130 -9.09 8.40 1.46
CA PHE A 130 -8.27 9.45 0.84
C PHE A 130 -7.33 10.15 1.83
N ASP A 131 -7.81 10.52 3.02
CA ASP A 131 -6.98 11.22 4.02
C ASP A 131 -5.82 10.34 4.51
N LEU A 132 -6.09 9.04 4.70
CA LEU A 132 -5.07 8.07 5.10
C LEU A 132 -4.05 7.84 3.99
N ALA A 133 -4.50 7.80 2.73
CA ALA A 133 -3.61 7.73 1.57
C ALA A 133 -2.70 8.95 1.47
N SER A 134 -3.25 10.16 1.63
CA SER A 134 -2.48 11.40 1.60
C SER A 134 -1.45 11.46 2.74
N THR A 135 -1.85 11.04 3.95
CA THR A 135 -0.94 10.93 5.10
C THR A 135 0.22 9.97 4.81
N LEU A 136 -0.05 8.78 4.25
CA LEU A 136 0.98 7.80 3.91
C LEU A 136 1.91 8.32 2.81
N ARG A 137 1.36 9.00 1.79
CA ARG A 137 2.14 9.63 0.73
C ARG A 137 3.10 10.65 1.31
N GLU A 138 2.63 11.56 2.15
CA GLU A 138 3.45 12.62 2.76
C GLU A 138 4.58 12.03 3.59
N LYS A 139 4.27 11.04 4.46
CA LYS A 139 5.29 10.29 5.21
C LYS A 139 6.35 9.67 4.29
N THR A 140 5.93 9.13 3.15
CA THR A 140 6.83 8.50 2.18
C THR A 140 7.70 9.51 1.44
N LEU A 141 7.14 10.67 1.08
CA LEU A 141 7.88 11.76 0.46
C LEU A 141 8.92 12.32 1.43
N HIS A 142 8.54 12.61 2.69
CA HIS A 142 9.47 13.07 3.72
C HIS A 142 10.58 12.05 3.99
N LEU A 143 10.24 10.76 4.11
CA LEU A 143 11.24 9.69 4.28
C LEU A 143 12.35 9.77 3.21
N ILE A 144 12.00 10.02 1.95
CA ILE A 144 12.98 10.07 0.86
C ILE A 144 13.72 11.42 0.84
N MET A 145 13.01 12.52 1.06
CA MET A 145 13.55 13.89 0.99
C MET A 145 14.49 14.24 2.14
N ASP A 146 14.32 13.60 3.30
CA ASP A 146 15.18 13.81 4.47
C ASP A 146 16.54 13.11 4.34
N GLN A 147 16.74 12.32 3.29
CA GLN A 147 17.96 11.54 3.05
C GLN A 147 18.84 12.20 1.99
N PRO A 148 20.17 12.02 2.04
CA PRO A 148 21.10 12.63 1.08
C PRO A 148 20.96 12.08 -0.35
N GLY A 149 20.24 10.97 -0.52
CA GLY A 149 20.09 10.27 -1.79
C GLY A 149 18.86 9.38 -1.81
N ILE A 150 18.65 8.71 -2.94
CA ILE A 150 17.52 7.80 -3.15
C ILE A 150 18.00 6.36 -2.96
N TYR A 151 17.53 5.68 -1.92
CA TYR A 151 17.97 4.34 -1.54
C TYR A 151 16.90 3.26 -1.77
N GLU A 152 17.33 2.00 -1.75
CA GLU A 152 16.48 0.83 -1.96
C GLU A 152 15.44 0.63 -0.84
N TYR A 153 15.87 0.77 0.41
CA TYR A 153 15.05 0.62 1.63
C TYR A 153 15.64 1.43 2.78
N TYR A 154 14.81 1.70 3.79
CA TYR A 154 15.12 2.62 4.89
C TYR A 154 14.80 2.00 6.25
N HIS A 155 15.55 2.34 7.28
CA HIS A 155 15.27 1.89 8.63
C HIS A 155 13.93 2.44 9.14
N ALA A 156 13.05 1.56 9.64
CA ALA A 156 11.65 1.93 9.91
C ALA A 156 11.44 2.90 11.08
N GLU A 157 12.44 3.05 11.95
CA GLU A 157 12.36 3.93 13.14
C GLU A 157 13.22 5.20 13.02
N THR A 158 14.20 5.23 12.12
CA THR A 158 15.15 6.36 12.01
C THR A 158 15.15 6.99 10.62
N GLY A 159 14.58 6.32 9.61
CA GLY A 159 14.61 6.74 8.23
C GLY A 159 15.98 6.58 7.55
N GLU A 160 17.04 6.26 8.31
CA GLU A 160 18.38 6.13 7.76
C GLU A 160 18.48 4.92 6.81
N PRO A 161 19.14 5.05 5.65
CA PRO A 161 19.38 3.92 4.76
C PRO A 161 20.39 2.96 5.43
N PRO A 162 20.07 1.66 5.55
CA PRO A 162 21.04 0.70 6.06
C PRO A 162 22.30 0.63 5.17
N PRO A 163 23.47 0.25 5.70
CA PRO A 163 24.73 0.22 4.94
C PRO A 163 24.71 -0.70 3.70
N THR A 164 23.80 -1.66 3.68
CA THR A 164 23.60 -2.61 2.58
C THR A 164 22.58 -2.14 1.53
N ALA A 165 21.93 -0.99 1.74
CA ALA A 165 20.96 -0.44 0.81
C ALA A 165 21.67 0.21 -0.39
N ALA A 166 21.24 -0.15 -1.60
CA ALA A 166 21.78 0.45 -2.81
C ALA A 166 21.32 1.91 -2.96
N GLU A 167 22.25 2.79 -3.36
CA GLU A 167 21.98 4.19 -3.71
C GLU A 167 21.56 4.33 -5.19
N ALA A 168 20.89 5.44 -5.54
CA ALA A 168 20.35 5.76 -6.85
C ALA A 168 19.38 4.68 -7.36
N PHE A 169 18.51 4.19 -6.46
CA PHE A 169 17.66 3.05 -6.73
C PHE A 169 16.46 3.39 -7.62
N GLY A 170 16.31 2.65 -8.73
CA GLY A 170 15.40 2.99 -9.82
C GLY A 170 13.91 3.01 -9.45
N TRP A 171 13.39 2.02 -8.73
CA TRP A 171 11.98 2.05 -8.34
C TRP A 171 11.68 3.17 -7.34
N THR A 172 12.67 3.59 -6.55
CA THR A 172 12.44 4.54 -5.45
C THR A 172 12.33 5.90 -6.07
N ALA A 173 13.20 6.20 -7.05
CA ALA A 173 13.09 7.38 -7.89
C ALA A 173 11.76 7.43 -8.66
N ALA A 174 11.34 6.32 -9.26
CA ALA A 174 10.08 6.27 -10.00
C ALA A 174 8.85 6.53 -9.11
N VAL A 175 8.80 5.87 -7.95
CA VAL A 175 7.72 6.07 -6.96
C VAL A 175 7.74 7.49 -6.40
N PHE A 176 8.92 8.04 -6.08
CA PHE A 176 9.06 9.40 -5.60
C PHE A 176 8.47 10.41 -6.61
N ILE A 177 8.82 10.28 -7.89
CA ILE A 177 8.29 11.15 -8.95
C ILE A 177 6.77 11.05 -9.03
N ASP A 178 6.21 9.83 -9.03
CA ASP A 178 4.76 9.64 -9.13
C ASP A 178 4.03 10.25 -7.93
N LEU A 179 4.49 9.95 -6.70
CA LEU A 179 3.91 10.49 -5.47
C LEU A 179 4.02 12.03 -5.40
N ALA A 180 5.13 12.61 -5.87
CA ALA A 180 5.30 14.07 -5.92
C ALA A 180 4.31 14.72 -6.90
N ILE A 181 4.09 14.10 -8.07
CA ILE A 181 3.07 14.56 -9.04
C ILE A 181 1.66 14.45 -8.45
N GLN A 182 1.37 13.38 -7.71
CA GLN A 182 0.08 13.23 -7.03
C GLN A 182 -0.14 14.34 -6.00
N ALA A 183 0.87 14.63 -5.17
CA ALA A 183 0.81 15.69 -4.16
C ALA A 183 0.56 17.08 -4.79
N SER A 184 1.34 17.44 -5.82
CA SER A 184 1.20 18.75 -6.46
C SER A 184 -0.18 18.99 -7.09
N ARG A 185 -0.80 17.93 -7.64
CA ARG A 185 -2.15 18.02 -8.23
C ARG A 185 -3.24 18.17 -7.18
N GLU A 186 -3.08 17.60 -5.98
CA GLU A 186 -4.06 17.76 -4.91
C GLU A 186 -4.04 19.18 -4.33
N GLU A 187 -2.87 19.79 -4.20
CA GLU A 187 -2.73 21.20 -3.79
C GLU A 187 -3.41 22.17 -4.78
N GLU A 188 -3.28 21.93 -6.09
CA GLU A 188 -3.98 22.70 -7.13
C GLU A 188 -5.51 22.60 -7.00
N VAL A 189 -6.04 21.41 -6.68
CA VAL A 189 -7.48 21.21 -6.48
C VAL A 189 -7.98 21.89 -5.21
N GLN A 190 -7.21 21.86 -4.12
CA GLN A 190 -7.58 22.52 -2.86
C GLN A 190 -7.59 24.05 -3.01
N SER A 191 -6.55 24.62 -3.63
CA SER A 191 -6.45 26.08 -3.86
C SER A 191 -7.51 26.63 -4.84
N SER A 192 -7.95 25.83 -5.82
CA SER A 192 -9.05 26.20 -6.73
C SER A 192 -10.44 25.99 -6.12
N GLY A 193 -10.58 25.13 -5.11
CA GLY A 193 -11.82 24.95 -4.33
C GLY A 193 -12.09 26.10 -3.35
N GLU A 194 -11.07 26.59 -2.65
CA GLU A 194 -11.19 27.69 -1.67
C GLU A 194 -11.51 29.04 -2.31
N SER A 195 -11.11 29.25 -3.57
CA SER A 195 -11.36 30.52 -4.29
C SER A 195 -12.81 30.69 -4.75
N ASN A 196 -13.65 29.65 -4.68
CA ASN A 196 -15.03 29.68 -5.18
C ASN A 196 -16.10 29.80 -4.07
N ASP A 197 -15.69 29.79 -2.79
CA ASP A 197 -16.59 29.86 -1.62
C ASP A 197 -16.55 31.23 -0.91
N GLY A 198 -15.77 32.19 -1.44
CA GLY A 198 -15.64 33.56 -0.93
C GLY A 198 -16.62 34.58 -1.52
N ASP A 199 -17.52 34.17 -2.42
CA ASP A 199 -18.42 35.05 -3.18
C ASP A 199 -19.88 34.54 -3.09
N ARG A 200 -20.43 34.46 -1.88
CA ARG A 200 -21.86 34.28 -1.61
C ARG A 200 -22.35 35.08 -0.41
#